data_AF-A0A7V5C9S0-F1
#
_entry.id   AF-A0A7V5C9S0-F1
#
_cell.length_a   1.000
_cell.length_b   1.000
_cell.length_c   1.000
_cell.angle_alpha   90.00
_cell.angle_beta   90.00
_cell.angle_gamma   90.00
#
_symmetry.space_group_name_H-M   'P 1'
#
loop_
_entity.id
_entity.type
_entity.pdbx_description
1 polymer ?
#
loop_
_entity_poly.entity_id
_entity_poly.type
_entity_poly.pdbx_seq_one_letter_code
_entity_poly.pdbx_strand_id
1 'polypeptide(L)'
;VYAVKLTGARLPRKVMPLSTLGYAAPGAVLGVGLLIPLAAIDNTVADTIWSLTGWDPGLVLTGTAFAVVYAYAVRFFAIAQGAAESALDRVSPSLPMAARSLGRTAGGALRAVYVPLIRGSVGTALLLVFVDSVKELPATLLLRPFNYNTLATRVYEKASLEQIGQAAPAAMLVIAVGLAAVALAARASK
;
A
#
# COMPACT_ATOMS: atom_id res chain seq x y z
N VAL A 1 6.34 13.84 -1.19
CA VAL A 1 6.20 14.85 -0.10
C VAL A 1 7.48 15.65 0.13
N TYR A 2 8.61 15.05 0.54
CA TYR A 2 9.83 15.79 0.86
C TYR A 2 10.39 16.65 -0.29
N ALA A 3 10.50 16.09 -1.50
CA ALA A 3 10.96 16.84 -2.67
C ALA A 3 10.07 18.05 -3.01
N VAL A 4 8.74 17.94 -2.78
CA VAL A 4 7.77 19.02 -3.00
C VAL A 4 8.02 20.18 -2.04
N LYS A 5 8.31 19.87 -0.76
CA LYS A 5 8.64 20.88 0.26
C LYS A 5 9.96 21.61 -0.03
N LEU A 6 10.94 20.93 -0.64
CA LEU A 6 12.24 21.53 -0.97
C LEU A 6 12.23 22.41 -2.22
N THR A 7 11.53 22.00 -3.26
CA THR A 7 11.65 22.64 -4.59
C THR A 7 10.60 23.71 -4.86
N GLY A 8 9.53 23.80 -4.05
CA GLY A 8 8.40 24.70 -4.32
C GLY A 8 7.75 24.44 -5.69
N ALA A 9 8.04 23.30 -6.31
CA ALA A 9 7.72 23.03 -7.70
C ALA A 9 6.19 22.97 -7.88
N ARG A 10 5.69 23.68 -8.90
CA ARG A 10 4.26 23.75 -9.22
C ARG A 10 3.70 22.41 -9.71
N LEU A 11 4.52 21.57 -10.35
CA LEU A 11 4.09 20.28 -10.91
C LEU A 11 3.69 19.27 -9.82
N PRO A 12 4.55 18.94 -8.83
CA PRO A 12 4.19 17.98 -7.80
C PRO A 12 2.98 18.41 -6.96
N ARG A 13 2.78 19.72 -6.78
CA ARG A 13 1.61 20.28 -6.08
C ARG A 13 0.31 20.10 -6.88
N LYS A 14 0.38 20.14 -8.22
CA LYS A 14 -0.76 19.86 -9.11
C LYS A 14 -1.07 18.38 -9.25
N VAL A 15 -0.08 17.50 -9.08
CA VAL A 15 -0.24 16.03 -9.18
C VAL A 15 -0.63 15.40 -7.84
N MET A 16 -0.47 16.13 -6.72
CA MET A 16 -0.82 15.65 -5.38
C MET A 16 -2.29 15.23 -5.19
N PRO A 17 -3.30 15.85 -5.85
CA PRO A 17 -4.67 15.35 -5.83
C PRO A 17 -4.86 14.00 -6.56
N LEU A 18 -4.00 13.66 -7.53
CA LEU A 18 -4.09 12.36 -8.20
C LEU A 18 -3.71 11.22 -7.25
N SER A 19 -2.84 11.46 -6.27
CA SER A 19 -2.44 10.43 -5.32
C SER A 19 -3.48 10.12 -4.26
N THR A 20 -4.54 10.94 -4.13
CA THR A 20 -5.67 10.69 -3.22
C THR A 20 -6.84 9.98 -3.91
N LEU A 21 -6.84 9.89 -5.24
CA LEU A 21 -7.90 9.20 -6.01
C LEU A 21 -8.06 7.72 -5.61
N GLY A 22 -6.94 7.05 -5.29
CA GLY A 22 -6.95 5.66 -4.85
C GLY A 22 -7.70 5.43 -3.52
N TYR A 23 -7.83 6.46 -2.68
CA TYR A 23 -8.58 6.35 -1.43
C TYR A 23 -10.07 6.67 -1.62
N ALA A 24 -10.40 7.56 -2.55
CA ALA A 24 -11.79 7.95 -2.83
C ALA A 24 -12.59 6.83 -3.50
N ALA A 25 -11.93 5.93 -4.23
CA ALA A 25 -12.59 4.83 -4.92
C ALA A 25 -12.89 3.66 -3.96
N PRO A 26 -14.14 3.12 -3.99
CA PRO A 26 -14.45 1.86 -3.33
C PRO A 26 -13.51 0.74 -3.82
N GLY A 27 -13.16 -0.21 -2.93
CA GLY A 27 -12.21 -1.29 -3.27
C GLY A 27 -12.64 -2.11 -4.51
N ALA A 28 -13.95 -2.30 -4.70
CA ALA A 28 -14.48 -2.97 -5.89
C ALA A 28 -14.25 -2.16 -7.19
N VAL A 29 -14.41 -0.83 -7.13
CA VAL A 29 -14.19 0.06 -8.27
C VAL A 29 -12.71 0.07 -8.67
N LEU A 30 -11.81 0.11 -7.68
CA LEU A 30 -10.37 -0.07 -7.92
C LEU A 30 -10.06 -1.45 -8.51
N GLY A 31 -10.69 -2.50 -7.98
CA GLY A 31 -10.53 -3.86 -8.46
C GLY A 31 -10.85 -3.97 -9.96
N VAL A 32 -12.05 -3.57 -10.37
CA VAL A 32 -12.45 -3.58 -11.80
C VAL A 32 -11.58 -2.64 -12.62
N GLY A 33 -11.32 -1.42 -12.12
CA GLY A 33 -10.55 -0.40 -12.82
C GLY A 33 -9.09 -0.77 -13.06
N LEU A 34 -8.50 -1.60 -12.19
CA LEU A 34 -7.14 -2.11 -12.33
C LEU A 34 -7.09 -3.43 -13.10
N LEU A 35 -8.11 -4.28 -12.98
CA LEU A 35 -8.12 -5.60 -13.62
C LEU A 35 -8.04 -5.49 -15.15
N ILE A 36 -8.83 -4.62 -15.77
CA ILE A 36 -8.86 -4.46 -17.24
C ILE A 36 -7.50 -4.06 -17.81
N PRO A 37 -6.85 -2.97 -17.35
CA PRO A 37 -5.54 -2.58 -17.88
C PRO A 37 -4.44 -3.57 -17.51
N LEU A 38 -4.45 -4.15 -16.31
CA LEU A 38 -3.47 -5.16 -15.93
C LEU A 38 -3.58 -6.41 -16.80
N ALA A 39 -4.81 -6.89 -17.05
CA ALA A 39 -5.04 -8.03 -17.94
C ALA A 39 -4.59 -7.70 -19.37
N ALA A 40 -4.89 -6.51 -19.89
CA ALA A 40 -4.44 -6.11 -21.21
C ALA A 40 -2.90 -6.14 -21.32
N ILE A 41 -2.19 -5.58 -20.32
CA ILE A 41 -0.73 -5.61 -20.27
C ILE A 41 -0.23 -7.06 -20.20
N ASP A 42 -0.79 -7.87 -19.30
CA ASP A 42 -0.36 -9.24 -19.07
C ASP A 42 -0.51 -10.09 -20.35
N ASN A 43 -1.64 -9.97 -21.05
CA ASN A 43 -1.86 -10.66 -22.33
C ASN A 43 -0.90 -10.14 -23.41
N THR A 44 -0.69 -8.83 -23.55
CA THR A 44 0.27 -8.31 -24.54
C THR A 44 1.70 -8.80 -24.29
N VAL A 45 2.10 -8.94 -23.02
CA VAL A 45 3.40 -9.48 -22.63
C VAL A 45 3.49 -10.97 -22.97
N ALA A 46 2.45 -11.75 -22.64
CA ALA A 46 2.36 -13.16 -22.98
C ALA A 46 2.44 -13.40 -24.49
N ASP A 47 1.64 -12.69 -25.28
CA ASP A 47 1.60 -12.80 -26.74
C ASP A 47 2.94 -12.43 -27.37
N THR A 48 3.60 -11.39 -26.85
CA THR A 48 4.92 -10.96 -27.34
C THR A 48 5.97 -12.03 -27.07
N ILE A 49 6.02 -12.59 -25.85
CA ILE A 49 6.97 -13.65 -25.47
C ILE A 49 6.71 -14.91 -26.30
N TRP A 50 5.46 -15.30 -26.46
CA TRP A 50 5.06 -16.43 -27.29
C TRP A 50 5.53 -16.25 -28.74
N SER A 51 5.30 -15.08 -29.34
CA SER A 51 5.70 -14.80 -30.72
C SER A 51 7.22 -14.86 -30.96
N LEU A 52 8.02 -14.56 -29.94
CA LEU A 52 9.48 -14.53 -30.03
C LEU A 52 10.15 -15.86 -29.67
N THR A 53 9.56 -16.61 -28.74
CA THR A 53 10.22 -17.76 -28.10
C THR A 53 9.47 -19.08 -28.25
N GLY A 54 8.18 -19.03 -28.63
CA GLY A 54 7.29 -20.20 -28.62
C GLY A 54 6.98 -20.75 -27.22
N TRP A 55 7.41 -20.07 -26.17
CA TRP A 55 7.13 -20.43 -24.78
C TRP A 55 6.00 -19.55 -24.22
N ASP A 56 5.04 -20.17 -23.53
CA ASP A 56 3.93 -19.47 -22.88
C ASP A 56 4.29 -19.18 -21.41
N PRO A 57 4.53 -17.90 -21.03
CA PRO A 57 4.77 -17.52 -19.64
C PRO A 57 3.51 -17.60 -18.76
N GLY A 58 2.33 -17.71 -19.36
CA GLY A 58 1.06 -17.52 -18.68
C GLY A 58 0.87 -16.07 -18.19
N LEU A 59 -0.09 -15.90 -17.27
CA LEU A 59 -0.44 -14.61 -16.69
C LEU A 59 0.52 -14.27 -15.53
N VAL A 60 1.51 -13.41 -15.76
CA VAL A 60 2.56 -13.09 -14.80
C VAL A 60 2.07 -12.05 -13.77
N LEU A 61 1.29 -11.08 -14.21
CA LEU A 61 0.77 -10.00 -13.36
C LEU A 61 -0.54 -10.38 -12.68
N THR A 62 -1.48 -10.91 -13.46
CA THR A 62 -2.84 -11.24 -13.01
C THR A 62 -2.97 -12.67 -12.48
N GLY A 63 -2.08 -13.57 -12.90
CA GLY A 63 -2.00 -14.95 -12.39
C GLY A 63 -1.24 -15.07 -11.06
N THR A 64 -0.64 -13.99 -10.56
CA THR A 64 0.09 -13.97 -9.28
C THR A 64 -0.57 -13.00 -8.28
N ALA A 65 -0.04 -12.95 -7.05
CA ALA A 65 -0.49 -11.99 -6.05
C ALA A 65 -0.14 -10.52 -6.40
N PHE A 66 0.57 -10.27 -7.50
CA PHE A 66 1.01 -8.93 -7.90
C PHE A 66 -0.16 -7.95 -8.05
N ALA A 67 -1.24 -8.34 -8.75
CA ALA A 67 -2.40 -7.48 -8.94
C ALA A 67 -3.03 -7.03 -7.60
N VAL A 68 -3.10 -7.93 -6.63
CA VAL A 68 -3.61 -7.63 -5.28
C VAL A 68 -2.68 -6.66 -4.55
N VAL A 69 -1.36 -6.92 -4.56
CA VAL A 69 -0.36 -6.05 -3.92
C VAL A 69 -0.38 -4.66 -4.55
N TYR A 70 -0.48 -4.58 -5.88
CA TYR A 70 -0.56 -3.31 -6.59
C TYR A 70 -1.83 -2.53 -6.25
N ALA A 71 -2.98 -3.20 -6.19
CA ALA A 71 -4.23 -2.55 -5.78
C ALA A 71 -4.17 -2.02 -4.35
N TYR A 72 -3.56 -2.76 -3.43
CA TYR A 72 -3.34 -2.30 -2.05
C TYR A 72 -2.39 -1.09 -2.03
N ALA A 73 -1.30 -1.13 -2.80
CA ALA A 73 -0.39 -0.01 -2.91
C ALA A 73 -1.12 1.25 -3.38
N VAL A 74 -1.95 1.16 -4.43
CA VAL A 74 -2.75 2.29 -4.95
C VAL A 74 -3.78 2.78 -3.92
N ARG A 75 -4.53 1.85 -3.32
CA ARG A 75 -5.63 2.16 -2.38
C ARG A 75 -5.14 2.83 -1.11
N PHE A 76 -4.08 2.29 -0.51
CA PHE A 76 -3.56 2.77 0.77
C PHE A 76 -2.47 3.82 0.62
N PHE A 77 -2.08 4.19 -0.61
CA PHE A 77 -1.07 5.22 -0.86
C PHE A 77 -1.39 6.54 -0.20
N ALA A 78 -2.65 7.00 -0.31
CA ALA A 78 -3.06 8.30 0.22
C ALA A 78 -2.92 8.37 1.75
N ILE A 79 -3.27 7.27 2.44
CA ILE A 79 -3.15 7.15 3.90
C ILE A 79 -1.67 7.21 4.30
N ALA A 80 -0.83 6.41 3.63
CA ALA A 80 0.61 6.40 3.86
C ALA A 80 1.25 7.77 3.58
N GLN A 81 0.82 8.45 2.51
CA GLN A 81 1.29 9.79 2.15
C GLN A 81 0.88 10.83 3.20
N GLY A 82 -0.39 10.85 3.63
CA GLY A 82 -0.88 11.79 4.64
C GLY A 82 -0.19 11.62 5.99
N ALA A 83 0.09 10.36 6.37
CA ALA A 83 0.86 10.08 7.57
C ALA A 83 2.34 10.52 7.45
N ALA A 84 2.98 10.27 6.31
CA ALA A 84 4.33 10.73 6.05
C ALA A 84 4.43 12.27 6.03
N GLU A 85 3.45 12.95 5.46
CA GLU A 85 3.36 14.42 5.45
C GLU A 85 3.21 14.98 6.87
N SER A 86 2.24 14.46 7.63
CA SER A 86 2.02 14.82 9.03
C SER A 86 3.27 14.59 9.89
N ALA A 87 4.02 13.51 9.65
CA ALA A 87 5.25 13.22 10.37
C ALA A 87 6.37 14.21 10.01
N LEU A 88 6.50 14.59 8.74
CA LEU A 88 7.47 15.60 8.29
C LEU A 88 7.15 16.99 8.85
N ASP A 89 5.87 17.36 8.98
CA ASP A 89 5.44 18.67 9.51
C ASP A 89 5.70 18.84 11.01
N ARG A 90 5.82 17.74 11.76
CA ARG A 90 6.21 17.79 13.18
C ARG A 90 7.69 18.12 13.38
N VAL A 91 8.53 17.97 12.36
CA VAL A 91 9.97 18.28 12.46
C VAL A 91 10.17 19.78 12.26
N SER A 92 10.73 20.44 13.28
CA SER A 92 11.04 21.88 13.21
C SER A 92 11.93 22.22 12.00
N PRO A 93 11.62 23.27 11.22
CA PRO A 93 12.42 23.69 10.07
C PRO A 93 13.88 24.04 10.40
N SER A 94 14.19 24.40 11.64
CA SER A 94 15.55 24.79 12.06
C SER A 94 16.56 23.63 11.99
N LEU A 95 16.12 22.39 12.25
CA LEU A 95 16.97 21.20 12.25
C LEU A 95 17.56 20.88 10.86
N PRO A 96 16.76 20.73 9.78
CA PRO A 96 17.30 20.50 8.46
C PRO A 96 18.04 21.73 7.92
N MET A 97 17.67 22.96 8.29
CA MET A 97 18.42 24.17 7.93
C MET A 97 19.82 24.16 8.52
N ALA A 98 19.97 23.81 9.81
CA ALA A 98 21.28 23.68 10.46
C ALA A 98 22.14 22.60 9.78
N ALA A 99 21.56 21.43 9.46
CA ALA A 99 22.27 20.37 8.75
C ALA A 99 22.77 20.84 7.36
N ARG A 100 21.97 21.63 6.64
CA ARG A 100 22.36 22.22 5.34
C ARG A 100 23.48 23.26 5.50
N SER A 101 23.44 24.10 6.54
CA SER A 101 24.51 25.06 6.85
C SER A 101 25.84 24.38 7.22
N LEU A 102 25.78 23.18 7.80
CA LEU A 102 26.95 22.32 8.07
C LEU A 102 27.42 21.53 6.83
N GLY A 103 26.99 21.91 5.62
CA GLY A 103 27.45 21.34 4.36
C GLY A 103 26.71 20.07 3.90
N ARG A 104 25.63 19.63 4.57
CA ARG A 104 24.87 18.46 4.08
C ARG A 104 24.07 18.80 2.83
N THR A 105 23.95 17.83 1.92
CA THR A 105 23.01 17.90 0.79
C THR A 105 21.56 17.77 1.27
N ALA A 106 20.57 18.04 0.41
CA ALA A 106 19.16 17.84 0.77
C ALA A 106 18.85 16.36 1.11
N GLY A 107 19.39 15.42 0.33
CA GLY A 107 19.33 13.99 0.67
C GLY A 107 20.10 13.64 1.95
N GLY A 108 21.23 14.31 2.21
CA GLY A 108 21.97 14.17 3.47
C GLY A 108 21.16 14.61 4.69
N ALA A 109 20.47 15.75 4.60
CA ALA A 109 19.58 16.23 5.65
C ALA A 109 18.36 15.31 5.85
N LEU A 110 17.78 14.77 4.77
CA LEU A 110 16.72 13.76 4.84
C LEU A 110 17.15 12.53 5.66
N ARG A 111 18.30 11.95 5.31
CA ARG A 111 18.78 10.71 5.94
C ARG A 111 19.26 10.93 7.38
N ALA A 112 19.90 12.07 7.66
CA ALA A 112 20.49 12.34 8.97
C ALA A 112 19.51 12.95 9.98
N VAL A 113 18.51 13.71 9.53
CA VAL A 113 17.57 14.44 10.42
C VAL A 113 16.17 13.86 10.32
N TYR A 114 15.57 13.90 9.12
CA TYR A 114 14.16 13.52 8.97
C TYR A 114 13.92 12.04 9.25
N VAL A 115 14.65 11.13 8.59
CA VAL A 115 14.42 9.68 8.72
C VAL A 115 14.47 9.21 10.18
N PRO A 116 15.49 9.53 10.99
CA PRO A 116 15.53 9.12 12.40
C PRO A 116 14.41 9.71 13.25
N LEU A 117 13.98 10.94 12.97
CA LEU A 117 12.93 11.62 13.73
C LEU A 117 11.52 11.10 13.38
N ILE A 118 11.26 10.80 12.11
CA ILE A 118 9.93 10.39 11.66
C ILE A 118 9.71 8.88 11.65
N ARG A 119 10.77 8.06 11.83
CA ARG A 119 10.69 6.58 11.70
C ARG A 119 9.61 5.96 12.57
N GLY A 120 9.38 6.46 13.78
CA GLY A 120 8.34 5.95 14.69
C GLY A 120 6.94 6.23 14.16
N SER A 121 6.67 7.49 13.78
CA SER A 121 5.37 7.89 13.20
C SER A 121 5.08 7.19 11.87
N VAL A 122 6.08 7.06 11.00
CA VAL A 122 5.96 6.32 9.73
C VAL A 122 5.76 4.83 10.00
N GLY A 123 6.47 4.25 10.97
CA GLY A 123 6.29 2.85 11.37
C GLY A 123 4.87 2.55 11.84
N THR A 124 4.30 3.39 12.71
CA THR A 124 2.91 3.27 13.15
C THR A 124 1.93 3.39 11.98
N ALA A 125 2.15 4.34 11.07
CA ALA A 125 1.31 4.48 9.89
C ALA A 125 1.36 3.26 8.95
N LEU A 126 2.55 2.70 8.73
CA LEU A 126 2.73 1.48 7.95
C LEU A 126 2.04 0.28 8.60
N LEU A 127 2.10 0.16 9.93
CA LEU A 127 1.38 -0.88 10.67
C LEU A 127 -0.14 -0.77 10.48
N LEU A 128 -0.69 0.45 10.52
CA LEU A 128 -2.12 0.66 10.30
C LEU A 128 -2.54 0.30 8.86
N VAL A 129 -1.78 0.74 7.86
CA VAL A 129 -2.00 0.36 6.45
C VAL A 129 -1.92 -1.15 6.25
N PHE A 130 -0.98 -1.82 6.92
CA PHE A 130 -0.87 -3.27 6.88
C PHE A 130 -2.13 -3.95 7.44
N VAL A 131 -2.63 -3.51 8.59
CA VAL A 131 -3.88 -4.05 9.18
C VAL A 131 -5.07 -3.83 8.26
N ASP A 132 -5.17 -2.66 7.63
CA ASP A 132 -6.24 -2.37 6.68
C ASP A 132 -6.14 -3.25 5.43
N SER A 133 -4.93 -3.57 4.98
CA SER A 133 -4.68 -4.47 3.86
C SER A 133 -5.06 -5.93 4.16
N VAL A 134 -4.86 -6.39 5.41
CA VAL A 134 -5.21 -7.77 5.83
C VAL A 134 -6.71 -8.03 5.75
N LYS A 135 -7.53 -7.03 6.04
CA LYS A 135 -9.00 -7.12 6.03
C LYS A 135 -9.64 -6.65 4.72
N GLU A 136 -8.86 -6.20 3.75
CA GLU A 136 -9.39 -5.69 2.49
C GLU A 136 -10.00 -6.83 1.66
N LEU A 137 -11.31 -6.75 1.44
CA LEU A 137 -12.10 -7.77 0.78
C LEU A 137 -12.49 -7.40 -0.67
N PRO A 138 -13.06 -6.22 -0.96
CA PRO A 138 -13.67 -5.96 -2.27
C PRO A 138 -12.68 -6.01 -3.43
N ALA A 139 -11.52 -5.35 -3.31
CA ALA A 139 -10.49 -5.39 -4.35
C ALA A 139 -9.92 -6.81 -4.54
N THR A 140 -9.75 -7.53 -3.43
CA THR A 140 -9.16 -8.87 -3.38
C THR A 140 -10.05 -9.92 -4.00
N LEU A 141 -11.38 -9.82 -3.82
CA LEU A 141 -12.32 -10.74 -4.46
C LEU A 141 -12.24 -10.67 -5.99
N LEU A 142 -11.93 -9.50 -6.54
CA LEU A 142 -11.86 -9.27 -7.98
C LEU A 142 -10.48 -9.57 -8.57
N LEU A 143 -9.41 -9.28 -7.83
CA LEU A 143 -8.04 -9.33 -8.34
C LEU A 143 -7.25 -10.57 -7.91
N ARG A 144 -7.76 -11.38 -6.98
CA ARG A 144 -7.06 -12.59 -6.55
C ARG A 144 -6.89 -13.56 -7.71
N PRO A 145 -5.73 -14.22 -7.83
CA PRO A 145 -5.56 -15.29 -8.81
C PRO A 145 -6.41 -16.50 -8.42
N PHE A 146 -6.63 -17.40 -9.39
CA PHE A 146 -7.38 -18.63 -9.18
C PHE A 146 -6.75 -19.49 -8.08
N ASN A 147 -7.60 -20.16 -7.29
CA ASN A 147 -7.19 -20.99 -6.16
C ASN A 147 -6.37 -20.28 -5.07
N TYR A 148 -6.36 -18.95 -5.05
CA TYR A 148 -5.68 -18.17 -4.01
C TYR A 148 -6.70 -17.50 -3.08
N ASN A 149 -6.67 -17.89 -1.82
CA ASN A 149 -7.54 -17.34 -0.78
C ASN A 149 -6.71 -16.57 0.25
N THR A 150 -7.07 -15.32 0.49
CA THR A 150 -6.57 -14.56 1.65
C THR A 150 -7.44 -14.86 2.87
N LEU A 151 -6.98 -14.45 4.05
CA LEU A 151 -7.77 -14.57 5.27
C LEU A 151 -9.14 -13.89 5.12
N ALA A 152 -9.18 -12.66 4.57
CA ALA A 152 -10.42 -11.93 4.33
C ALA A 152 -11.37 -12.67 3.39
N THR A 153 -10.87 -13.16 2.24
CA THR A 153 -11.72 -13.87 1.28
C THR A 153 -12.19 -15.21 1.82
N ARG A 154 -11.37 -15.88 2.64
CA ARG A 154 -11.72 -17.18 3.22
C ARG A 154 -12.81 -17.06 4.29
N VAL A 155 -12.73 -16.02 5.12
CA VAL A 155 -13.80 -15.67 6.07
C VAL A 155 -15.09 -15.40 5.30
N TYR A 156 -15.03 -14.55 4.27
CA TYR A 156 -16.20 -14.22 3.45
C TYR A 156 -16.82 -15.46 2.81
N GLU A 157 -16.02 -16.27 2.10
CA GLU A 157 -16.49 -17.49 1.42
C GLU A 157 -17.20 -18.46 2.38
N LYS A 158 -16.59 -18.73 3.55
CA LYS A 158 -17.16 -19.66 4.53
C LYS A 158 -18.35 -19.10 5.28
N ALA A 159 -18.34 -17.81 5.59
CA ALA A 159 -19.48 -17.15 6.22
C ALA A 159 -20.68 -17.05 5.28
N SER A 160 -20.46 -16.77 3.99
CA SER A 160 -21.52 -16.72 2.97
C SER A 160 -22.17 -18.09 2.71
N LEU A 161 -21.47 -19.19 3.03
CA LEU A 161 -21.99 -20.55 2.98
C LEU A 161 -22.60 -21.01 4.31
N GLU A 162 -22.79 -20.10 5.27
CA GLU A 162 -23.27 -20.37 6.63
C GLU A 162 -22.37 -21.34 7.44
N GLN A 163 -21.16 -21.61 6.96
CA GLN A 163 -20.16 -22.47 7.61
C GLN A 163 -19.34 -21.67 8.62
N ILE A 164 -20.01 -21.07 9.62
CA ILE A 164 -19.40 -20.15 10.59
C ILE A 164 -18.24 -20.80 11.35
N GLY A 165 -18.38 -22.08 11.72
CA GLY A 165 -17.32 -22.84 12.38
C GLY A 165 -16.04 -22.96 11.55
N GLN A 166 -16.15 -23.02 10.21
CA GLN A 166 -15.00 -23.06 9.30
C GLN A 166 -14.46 -21.67 8.97
N ALA A 167 -15.28 -20.62 9.12
CA ALA A 167 -14.84 -19.23 8.96
C ALA A 167 -14.04 -18.73 10.18
N ALA A 168 -14.35 -19.25 11.37
CA ALA A 168 -13.80 -18.78 12.64
C ALA A 168 -12.26 -18.76 12.72
N PRO A 169 -11.50 -19.79 12.28
CA PRO A 169 -10.04 -19.76 12.37
C PRO A 169 -9.41 -18.60 11.59
N ALA A 170 -9.88 -18.36 10.36
CA ALA A 170 -9.38 -17.26 9.55
C ALA A 170 -9.77 -15.89 10.16
N ALA A 171 -10.98 -15.77 10.71
CA ALA A 171 -11.43 -14.56 11.38
C ALA A 171 -10.62 -14.26 12.65
N MET A 172 -10.32 -15.29 13.45
CA MET A 172 -9.47 -15.17 14.65
C MET A 172 -8.06 -14.71 14.30
N LEU A 173 -7.48 -15.20 13.19
CA LEU A 173 -6.17 -14.74 12.74
C LEU A 173 -6.19 -13.27 12.31
N VAL A 174 -7.23 -12.83 11.58
CA VAL A 174 -7.39 -11.40 11.22
C VAL A 174 -7.46 -10.53 12.48
N ILE A 175 -8.26 -10.95 13.47
CA ILE A 175 -8.39 -10.25 14.75
C ILE A 175 -7.06 -10.23 15.50
N ALA A 176 -6.37 -11.37 15.61
CA ALA A 176 -5.09 -11.49 16.30
C ALA A 176 -4.01 -10.59 15.69
N VAL A 177 -3.92 -10.54 14.35
CA VAL A 177 -2.99 -9.66 13.64
C VAL A 177 -3.32 -8.18 13.90
N GLY A 178 -4.61 -7.82 13.86
CA GLY A 178 -5.06 -6.46 14.18
C GLY A 178 -4.71 -6.05 15.61
N LEU A 179 -4.99 -6.92 16.59
CA LEU A 179 -4.66 -6.69 18.01
C LEU A 179 -3.14 -6.56 18.23
N ALA A 180 -2.35 -7.43 17.60
CA ALA A 180 -0.89 -7.38 17.70
C ALA A 180 -0.34 -6.06 17.15
N ALA A 181 -0.84 -5.60 16.00
CA ALA A 181 -0.45 -4.33 15.41
C ALA A 181 -0.83 -3.12 16.29
N VAL A 182 -2.04 -3.11 16.85
CA VAL A 182 -2.47 -2.06 17.79
C VAL A 182 -1.61 -2.06 19.05
N ALA A 183 -1.31 -3.23 19.62
CA ALA A 183 -0.44 -3.35 20.79
C ALA A 183 0.98 -2.84 20.52
N LEU A 184 1.55 -3.13 19.34
CA LEU A 184 2.85 -2.62 18.91
C LEU A 184 2.83 -1.10 18.73
N ALA A 185 1.80 -0.56 18.06
CA ALA A 185 1.62 0.87 17.85
C ALA A 185 1.47 1.64 19.18
N ALA A 186 0.71 1.08 20.13
CA ALA A 186 0.52 1.66 21.45
C ALA A 186 1.82 1.71 22.27
N ARG A 187 2.69 0.70 22.14
CA ARG A 187 4.01 0.68 22.79
C ARG A 187 4.98 1.69 22.16
N ALA A 188 4.92 1.85 20.84
CA ALA A 188 5.78 2.79 20.11
C ALA A 188 5.39 4.27 20.29
N SER A 189 4.19 4.53 20.82
CA SER A 189 3.67 5.89 21.06
C SER A 189 3.92 6.39 22.49
N LYS A 190 4.53 5.57 23.35
CA LYS A 190 5.06 5.97 24.67
C LYS A 190 6.52 6.38 24.53
#